data_AF-A0A7X1B5K5-F1
#
_entry.id   AF-A0A7X1B5K5-F1
#
_cell.length_a   1.000
_cell.length_b   1.000
_cell.length_c   1.000
_cell.angle_alpha   90.00
_cell.angle_beta   90.00
_cell.angle_gamma   90.00
#
_symmetry.space_group_name_H-M   'P 1'
#
loop_
_entity.id
_entity.type
_entity.pdbx_description
1 polymer ?
#
loop_
_entity_poly.entity_id
_entity_poly.type
_entity_poly.pdbx_seq_one_letter_code
_entity_poly.pdbx_strand_id
1 'polypeptide(L)'
;METAISPPSHSASTLSKRDEELIGFLKSIQNGDYLSVPQGSDPLSASVRELAESLHQNAKEELGRVVDLSIQASETAIHSAKMLSDLKQVDNEAQTIAAAGEEMVTTANSIGAFGTNISEQAHTADRAASAGSAASERAVQKMSEITTAVNDTVSKVDALAEFSNRIGGISSDIKKIANQTNLLALNATIEAARAGEAGKGFAVVAGEVKTLATRTKDSTSEITEIISQLQNEVQNVLRSMKESSEAVAQGQDAIIEVGKHVEEIHYKIEEVNRNTESISATLAEQEDASQEIVRGITQIASRSGKSVEGIDQMVNSMNKVETLISAQISKLAALEVSDKVIKLAQSDHVLWKKRLANMIAGKEGLNHSELADHHTCRLGKWYDQVTEQKYRKNPVFQKLKGPHQLVHDHGIQAVRLYNDGDLDGAINEIKKVEEASQDVLSMLAELEKASD
;
A
#
# COMPACT_ATOMS: atom_id res chain seq x y z
N MET A 1 -112.38 -31.76 47.29
CA MET A 1 -111.36 -32.82 47.45
C MET A 1 -110.31 -32.55 46.39
N GLU A 2 -109.29 -31.74 46.68
CA GLU A 2 -108.08 -32.14 47.44
C GLU A 2 -107.38 -33.29 46.69
N THR A 3 -106.15 -33.14 46.22
CA THR A 3 -104.98 -32.63 46.94
C THR A 3 -103.98 -31.98 46.00
N ALA A 4 -103.64 -30.72 46.28
CA ALA A 4 -102.46 -30.05 45.78
C ALA A 4 -101.21 -30.63 46.46
N ILE A 5 -100.26 -31.13 45.68
CA ILE A 5 -98.92 -31.49 46.16
C ILE A 5 -98.00 -30.35 45.71
N SER A 6 -97.74 -29.41 46.62
CA SER A 6 -96.61 -28.48 46.49
C SER A 6 -95.30 -29.26 46.63
N PRO A 7 -94.31 -29.07 45.74
CA PRO A 7 -92.93 -29.44 46.06
C PRO A 7 -92.39 -28.48 47.12
N PRO A 8 -91.46 -28.93 47.97
CA PRO A 8 -91.01 -28.18 49.13
C PRO A 8 -90.18 -26.98 48.70
N SER A 9 -90.56 -25.81 49.22
CA SER A 9 -89.67 -24.66 49.36
C SER A 9 -88.57 -25.02 50.36
N HIS A 10 -87.50 -25.69 49.89
CA HIS A 10 -86.26 -25.70 50.65
C HIS A 10 -85.67 -24.30 50.56
N SER A 11 -85.79 -23.60 51.69
CA SER A 11 -85.01 -22.43 52.06
C SER A 11 -83.58 -22.57 51.55
N ALA A 12 -83.07 -21.54 50.87
CA ALA A 12 -81.65 -21.30 50.68
C ALA A 12 -81.01 -21.11 52.07
N SER A 13 -80.74 -22.23 52.74
CA SER A 13 -80.02 -22.29 54.00
C SER A 13 -78.54 -22.19 53.67
N THR A 14 -77.94 -21.06 54.06
CA THR A 14 -76.53 -20.91 54.46
C THR A 14 -75.57 -21.95 53.90
N LEU A 15 -74.74 -21.52 52.95
CA LEU A 15 -73.52 -22.23 52.57
C LEU A 15 -72.81 -22.71 53.83
N SER A 16 -72.28 -23.94 53.82
CA SER A 16 -71.43 -24.33 54.94
C SER A 16 -70.19 -23.44 54.93
N LYS A 17 -69.58 -23.20 56.09
CA LYS A 17 -68.32 -22.43 56.18
C LYS A 17 -67.26 -22.89 55.16
N ARG A 18 -67.24 -24.19 54.88
CA ARG A 18 -66.39 -24.83 53.86
C ARG A 18 -66.70 -24.35 52.43
N ASP A 19 -67.97 -24.18 52.07
CA ASP A 19 -68.35 -23.73 50.73
C ASP A 19 -68.01 -22.24 50.54
N GLU A 20 -68.15 -21.42 51.58
CA GLU A 20 -67.71 -20.02 51.57
C GLU A 20 -66.19 -19.90 51.43
N GLU A 21 -65.43 -20.73 52.14
CA GLU A 21 -63.97 -20.82 52.02
C GLU A 21 -63.54 -21.26 50.61
N LEU A 22 -64.18 -22.29 50.03
CA LEU A 22 -63.90 -22.76 48.67
C LEU A 22 -64.23 -21.71 47.60
N ILE A 23 -65.34 -20.99 47.74
CA ILE A 23 -65.65 -19.84 46.87
C ILE A 23 -64.58 -18.75 47.01
N GLY A 24 -64.06 -18.52 48.21
CA GLY A 24 -62.92 -17.63 48.45
C GLY A 24 -61.68 -18.03 47.66
N PHE A 25 -61.27 -19.30 47.75
CA PHE A 25 -60.12 -19.83 46.99
C PHE A 25 -60.34 -19.76 45.47
N LEU A 26 -61.54 -20.09 44.99
CA LEU A 26 -61.87 -19.95 43.57
C LEU A 26 -61.81 -18.49 43.09
N LYS A 27 -62.20 -17.52 43.92
CA LYS A 27 -62.04 -16.10 43.63
C LYS A 27 -60.56 -15.67 43.64
N SER A 28 -59.74 -16.21 44.54
CA SER A 28 -58.28 -15.99 44.53
C SER A 28 -57.66 -16.49 43.23
N ILE A 29 -58.00 -17.72 42.81
CA ILE A 29 -57.56 -18.29 41.53
C ILE A 29 -58.01 -17.42 40.34
N GLN A 30 -59.26 -16.96 40.34
CA GLN A 30 -59.78 -16.05 39.30
C GLN A 30 -59.01 -14.72 39.24
N ASN A 31 -58.51 -14.24 40.38
CA ASN A 31 -57.70 -13.03 40.48
C ASN A 31 -56.20 -13.27 40.24
N GLY A 32 -55.80 -14.50 39.91
CA GLY A 32 -54.41 -14.84 39.60
C GLY A 32 -53.55 -15.23 40.81
N ASP A 33 -54.15 -15.43 41.99
CA ASP A 33 -53.46 -16.02 43.14
C ASP A 33 -53.64 -17.54 43.14
N TYR A 34 -52.61 -18.24 42.69
CA TYR A 34 -52.57 -19.70 42.62
C TYR A 34 -51.86 -20.35 43.81
N LEU A 35 -51.24 -19.55 44.69
CA LEU A 35 -50.51 -20.04 45.86
C LEU A 35 -51.42 -20.23 47.07
N SER A 36 -52.50 -19.47 47.16
CA SER A 36 -53.54 -19.63 48.18
C SER A 36 -54.46 -20.81 47.87
N VAL A 37 -54.15 -22.00 48.42
CA VAL A 37 -54.92 -23.25 48.20
C VAL A 37 -55.64 -23.76 49.47
N PRO A 38 -56.78 -24.47 49.32
CA PRO A 38 -57.50 -25.03 50.46
C PRO A 38 -56.71 -26.16 51.15
N GLN A 39 -56.73 -26.15 52.49
CA GLN A 39 -56.07 -27.15 53.35
C GLN A 39 -56.92 -28.41 53.61
N GLY A 40 -58.18 -28.43 53.12
CA GLY A 40 -59.10 -29.56 53.27
C GLY A 40 -58.62 -30.81 52.53
N SER A 41 -58.90 -31.98 53.11
CA SER A 41 -58.60 -33.30 52.52
C SER A 41 -59.75 -33.90 51.73
N ASP A 42 -60.89 -33.19 51.61
CA ASP A 42 -62.03 -33.67 50.85
C ASP A 42 -61.80 -33.59 49.32
N PRO A 43 -62.54 -34.38 48.51
CA PRO A 43 -62.31 -34.45 47.06
C PRO A 43 -62.45 -33.11 46.33
N LEU A 44 -63.28 -32.19 46.81
CA LEU A 44 -63.47 -30.88 46.17
C LEU A 44 -62.33 -29.93 46.52
N SER A 45 -61.89 -29.89 47.78
CA SER A 45 -60.66 -29.17 48.17
C SER A 45 -59.43 -29.71 47.43
N ALA A 46 -59.33 -31.04 47.26
CA ALA A 46 -58.26 -31.65 46.46
C ALA A 46 -58.31 -31.20 44.99
N SER A 47 -59.49 -31.23 44.35
CA SER A 47 -59.66 -30.81 42.96
C SER A 47 -59.35 -29.31 42.76
N VAL A 48 -59.74 -28.45 43.70
CA VAL A 48 -59.43 -27.00 43.64
C VAL A 48 -57.92 -26.76 43.80
N ARG A 49 -57.25 -27.54 44.67
CA ARG A 49 -55.79 -27.48 44.84
C ARG A 49 -55.06 -27.95 43.57
N GLU A 50 -55.45 -29.09 42.99
CA GLU A 50 -54.88 -29.58 41.73
C GLU A 50 -55.09 -28.59 40.57
N LEU A 51 -56.26 -27.93 40.50
CA LEU A 51 -56.50 -26.87 39.52
C LEU A 51 -55.58 -25.66 39.73
N ALA A 52 -55.43 -25.19 40.97
CA ALA A 52 -54.53 -24.09 41.29
C ALA A 52 -53.07 -24.44 40.95
N GLU A 53 -52.61 -25.64 41.30
CA GLU A 53 -51.28 -26.15 40.96
C GLU A 53 -51.06 -26.22 39.43
N SER A 54 -52.05 -26.71 38.67
CA SER A 54 -51.97 -26.76 37.21
C SER A 54 -51.93 -25.36 36.57
N LEU A 55 -52.77 -24.43 37.04
CA LEU A 55 -52.77 -23.05 36.55
C LEU A 55 -51.48 -22.31 36.93
N HIS A 56 -50.96 -22.54 38.14
CA HIS A 56 -49.67 -22.03 38.59
C HIS A 56 -48.53 -22.50 37.69
N GLN A 57 -48.47 -23.81 37.43
CA GLN A 57 -47.42 -24.39 36.58
C GLN A 57 -47.52 -23.86 35.14
N ASN A 58 -48.72 -23.78 34.57
CA ASN A 58 -48.92 -23.21 33.25
C ASN A 58 -48.52 -21.73 33.18
N ALA A 59 -48.88 -20.93 34.19
CA ALA A 59 -48.49 -19.52 34.25
C ALA A 59 -46.97 -19.35 34.41
N LYS A 60 -46.32 -20.22 35.19
CA LYS A 60 -44.86 -20.26 35.35
C LYS A 60 -44.15 -20.58 34.04
N GLU A 61 -44.58 -21.63 33.35
CA GLU A 61 -44.01 -22.02 32.06
C GLU A 61 -44.23 -20.93 31.00
N GLU A 62 -45.41 -20.34 30.94
CA GLU A 62 -45.72 -19.29 29.99
C GLU A 62 -44.90 -18.02 30.28
N LEU A 63 -44.74 -17.63 31.55
CA LEU A 63 -43.86 -16.51 31.93
C LEU A 63 -42.42 -16.79 31.51
N GLY A 64 -41.93 -18.02 31.73
CA GLY A 64 -40.61 -18.44 31.27
C GLY A 64 -40.44 -18.28 29.75
N ARG A 65 -41.38 -18.82 28.97
CA ARG A 65 -41.35 -18.72 27.50
C ARG A 65 -41.39 -17.28 27.00
N VAL A 66 -42.23 -16.43 27.59
CA VAL A 66 -42.35 -15.02 27.19
C VAL A 66 -41.09 -14.24 27.57
N VAL A 67 -40.47 -14.52 28.72
CA VAL A 67 -39.18 -13.93 29.10
C VAL A 67 -38.06 -14.38 28.15
N ASP A 68 -38.00 -15.67 27.80
CA ASP A 68 -37.01 -16.18 26.84
C ASP A 68 -37.16 -15.52 25.46
N LEU A 69 -38.40 -15.32 25.00
CA LEU A 69 -38.69 -14.56 23.78
C LEU A 69 -38.24 -13.09 23.89
N SER A 70 -38.42 -12.47 25.06
CA SER A 70 -37.98 -11.08 25.33
C SER A 70 -36.48 -10.93 25.21
N ILE A 71 -35.74 -11.88 25.79
CA ILE A 71 -34.28 -11.94 25.73
C ILE A 71 -33.82 -12.07 24.28
N GLN A 72 -34.35 -13.04 23.53
CA GLN A 72 -33.96 -13.26 22.12
C GLN A 72 -34.30 -12.07 21.22
N ALA A 73 -35.46 -11.43 21.39
CA ALA A 73 -35.84 -10.25 20.63
C ALA A 73 -34.90 -9.07 20.92
N SER A 74 -34.55 -8.87 22.20
CA SER A 74 -33.64 -7.81 22.63
C SER A 74 -32.21 -8.06 22.13
N GLU A 75 -31.71 -9.29 22.20
CA GLU A 75 -30.40 -9.68 21.65
C GLU A 75 -30.33 -9.46 20.13
N THR A 76 -31.41 -9.82 19.41
CA THR A 76 -31.51 -9.55 17.96
C THR A 76 -31.44 -8.06 17.66
N ALA A 77 -32.11 -7.22 18.46
CA ALA A 77 -32.03 -5.77 18.32
C ALA A 77 -30.62 -5.21 18.62
N ILE A 78 -29.92 -5.74 19.64
CA ILE A 78 -28.53 -5.38 19.95
C ILE A 78 -27.60 -5.73 18.80
N HIS A 79 -27.71 -6.93 18.24
CA HIS A 79 -26.92 -7.33 17.07
C HIS A 79 -27.20 -6.45 15.85
N SER A 80 -28.47 -6.09 15.64
CA SER A 80 -28.87 -5.16 14.58
C SER A 80 -28.21 -3.78 14.74
N ALA A 81 -28.22 -3.23 15.95
CA ALA A 81 -27.57 -1.96 16.26
C ALA A 81 -26.05 -1.99 16.01
N LYS A 82 -25.39 -3.10 16.38
CA LYS A 82 -23.97 -3.30 16.08
C LYS A 82 -23.69 -3.35 14.57
N MET A 83 -24.49 -4.09 13.80
CA MET A 83 -24.33 -4.17 12.35
C MET A 83 -24.45 -2.80 11.67
N LEU A 84 -25.29 -1.89 12.18
CA LEU A 84 -25.36 -0.51 11.67
C LEU A 84 -24.05 0.26 11.89
N SER A 85 -23.42 0.09 13.05
CA SER A 85 -22.12 0.69 13.34
C SER A 85 -21.04 0.14 12.40
N ASP A 86 -20.98 -1.18 12.22
CA ASP A 86 -20.02 -1.84 11.34
C ASP A 86 -20.18 -1.38 9.88
N LEU A 87 -21.42 -1.22 9.40
CA LEU A 87 -21.69 -0.71 8.04
C LEU A 87 -21.25 0.74 7.84
N LYS A 88 -21.35 1.58 8.87
CA LYS A 88 -20.84 2.96 8.82
C LYS A 88 -19.33 2.98 8.68
N GLN A 89 -18.63 2.07 9.36
CA GLN A 89 -17.18 1.91 9.20
C GLN A 89 -16.83 1.45 7.78
N VAL A 90 -17.53 0.45 7.25
CA VAL A 90 -17.34 -0.01 5.87
C VAL A 90 -17.55 1.11 4.85
N ASP A 91 -18.53 1.99 5.05
CA ASP A 91 -18.77 3.13 4.16
C ASP A 91 -17.59 4.12 4.17
N ASN A 92 -17.06 4.46 5.34
CA ASN A 92 -15.90 5.34 5.48
C ASN A 92 -14.63 4.74 4.84
N GLU A 93 -14.39 3.45 5.06
CA GLU A 93 -13.28 2.72 4.44
C GLU A 93 -13.43 2.71 2.91
N ALA A 94 -14.65 2.47 2.41
CA ALA A 94 -14.95 2.47 0.98
C ALA A 94 -14.68 3.85 0.34
N GLN A 95 -15.07 4.95 0.99
CA GLN A 95 -14.77 6.31 0.52
C GLN A 95 -13.26 6.58 0.43
N THR A 96 -12.50 6.10 1.43
CA THR A 96 -11.03 6.23 1.43
C THR A 96 -10.41 5.46 0.26
N ILE A 97 -10.90 4.25 -0.03
CA ILE A 97 -10.44 3.45 -1.17
C ILE A 97 -10.81 4.11 -2.51
N ALA A 98 -12.00 4.73 -2.61
CA ALA A 98 -12.38 5.48 -3.82
C ALA A 98 -11.40 6.62 -4.11
N ALA A 99 -11.07 7.43 -3.10
CA ALA A 99 -10.12 8.53 -3.24
C ALA A 99 -8.74 8.04 -3.71
N ALA A 100 -8.24 6.94 -3.11
CA ALA A 100 -6.98 6.32 -3.53
C ALA A 100 -7.03 5.79 -4.98
N GLY A 101 -8.17 5.25 -5.41
CA GLY A 101 -8.39 4.82 -6.79
C GLY A 101 -8.32 5.97 -7.80
N GLU A 102 -8.93 7.11 -7.49
CA GLU A 102 -8.86 8.32 -8.33
C GLU A 102 -7.45 8.92 -8.41
N GLU A 103 -6.73 8.92 -7.28
CA GLU A 103 -5.34 9.37 -7.22
C GLU A 103 -4.42 8.45 -8.05
N MET A 104 -4.70 7.15 -8.07
CA MET A 104 -3.95 6.17 -8.87
C MET A 104 -4.11 6.43 -10.38
N VAL A 105 -5.32 6.73 -10.84
CA VAL A 105 -5.57 7.12 -12.25
C VAL A 105 -4.81 8.40 -12.60
N THR A 106 -4.84 9.40 -11.72
CA THR A 106 -4.11 10.67 -11.94
C THR A 106 -2.60 10.44 -12.02
N THR A 107 -2.08 9.57 -11.16
CA THR A 107 -0.67 9.18 -11.15
C THR A 107 -0.30 8.44 -12.43
N ALA A 108 -1.12 7.49 -12.88
CA ALA A 108 -0.89 6.74 -14.11
C ALA A 108 -0.80 7.68 -15.33
N ASN A 109 -1.72 8.64 -15.43
CA ASN A 109 -1.71 9.67 -16.48
C ASN A 109 -0.43 10.51 -16.47
N SER A 110 0.04 10.89 -15.27
CA SER A 110 1.27 11.66 -15.11
C SER A 110 2.50 10.88 -15.56
N ILE A 111 2.58 9.58 -15.21
CA ILE A 111 3.67 8.71 -15.66
C ILE A 111 3.59 8.52 -17.19
N GLY A 112 2.40 8.41 -17.77
CA GLY A 112 2.22 8.35 -19.22
C GLY A 112 2.76 9.58 -19.95
N ALA A 113 2.53 10.77 -19.39
CA ALA A 113 3.11 12.02 -19.91
C ALA A 113 4.65 12.02 -19.82
N PHE A 114 5.22 11.55 -18.71
CA PHE A 114 6.67 11.37 -18.58
C PHE A 114 7.23 10.37 -19.60
N GLY A 115 6.55 9.25 -19.83
CA GLY A 115 6.93 8.27 -20.85
C GLY A 115 6.99 8.88 -22.24
N THR A 116 6.03 9.73 -22.60
CA THR A 116 6.02 10.45 -23.87
C THR A 116 7.23 11.38 -24.01
N ASN A 117 7.57 12.11 -22.93
CA ASN A 117 8.75 12.98 -22.93
C ASN A 117 10.06 12.18 -23.05
N ILE A 118 10.17 11.04 -22.36
CA ILE A 118 11.34 10.15 -22.44
C ILE A 118 11.51 9.62 -23.88
N SER A 119 10.43 9.24 -24.55
CA SER A 119 10.48 8.81 -25.96
C SER A 119 10.98 9.92 -26.89
N GLU A 120 10.53 11.16 -26.70
CA GLU A 120 11.02 12.31 -27.48
C GLU A 120 12.51 12.59 -27.25
N GLN A 121 12.96 12.49 -25.98
CA GLN A 121 14.38 12.64 -25.64
C GLN A 121 15.23 11.51 -26.23
N ALA A 122 14.74 10.27 -26.18
CA ALA A 122 15.39 9.11 -26.78
C ALA A 122 15.54 9.28 -28.30
N HIS A 123 14.51 9.75 -29.00
CA HIS A 123 14.60 10.08 -30.42
C HIS A 123 15.61 11.19 -30.73
N THR A 124 15.71 12.20 -29.87
CA THR A 124 16.69 13.28 -30.03
C THR A 124 18.12 12.76 -29.83
N ALA A 125 18.34 11.93 -28.81
CA ALA A 125 19.61 11.26 -28.55
C ALA A 125 20.00 10.33 -29.71
N ASP A 126 19.03 9.62 -30.29
CA ASP A 126 19.25 8.69 -31.41
C ASP A 126 19.79 9.40 -32.65
N ARG A 127 19.18 10.55 -32.97
CA ARG A 127 19.63 11.42 -34.07
C ARG A 127 21.04 11.96 -33.81
N ALA A 128 21.35 12.32 -32.56
CA ALA A 128 22.68 12.79 -32.19
C ALA A 128 23.74 11.68 -32.30
N ALA A 129 23.42 10.47 -31.86
CA ALA A 129 24.27 9.30 -31.99
C ALA A 129 24.50 8.96 -33.48
N SER A 130 23.44 8.90 -34.29
CA SER A 130 23.54 8.68 -35.74
C SER A 130 24.43 9.72 -36.44
N ALA A 131 24.29 11.00 -36.08
CA ALA A 131 25.14 12.06 -36.59
C ALA A 131 26.61 11.92 -36.13
N GLY A 132 26.83 11.49 -34.88
CA GLY A 132 28.16 11.21 -34.32
C GLY A 132 28.84 10.02 -35.00
N SER A 133 28.08 8.98 -35.34
CA SER A 133 28.59 7.81 -36.08
C SER A 133 29.06 8.22 -37.48
N ALA A 134 28.20 8.93 -38.22
CA ALA A 134 28.55 9.47 -39.55
C ALA A 134 29.71 10.48 -39.51
N ALA A 135 29.90 11.22 -38.41
CA ALA A 135 31.06 12.09 -38.23
C ALA A 135 32.34 11.27 -38.00
N SER A 136 32.26 10.21 -37.20
CA SER A 136 33.39 9.31 -36.91
C SER A 136 33.85 8.57 -38.16
N GLU A 137 32.92 8.02 -38.95
CA GLU A 137 33.23 7.37 -40.23
C GLU A 137 33.95 8.32 -41.21
N ARG A 138 33.45 9.57 -41.33
CA ARG A 138 34.10 10.59 -42.15
C ARG A 138 35.50 10.93 -41.64
N ALA A 139 35.70 10.98 -40.33
CA ALA A 139 36.99 11.26 -39.73
C ALA A 139 38.01 10.12 -39.98
N VAL A 140 37.57 8.85 -39.90
CA VAL A 140 38.40 7.69 -40.31
C VAL A 140 38.83 7.81 -41.77
N GLN A 141 37.90 8.14 -42.67
CA GLN A 141 38.22 8.34 -44.08
C GLN A 141 39.25 9.45 -44.28
N LYS A 142 39.14 10.57 -43.57
CA LYS A 142 40.12 11.67 -43.62
C LYS A 142 41.49 11.29 -43.05
N MET A 143 41.56 10.50 -41.99
CA MET A 143 42.84 9.98 -41.50
C MET A 143 43.52 9.04 -42.50
N SER A 144 42.75 8.23 -43.23
CA SER A 144 43.27 7.38 -44.31
C SER A 144 43.84 8.23 -45.47
N GLU A 145 43.16 9.31 -45.86
CA GLU A 145 43.68 10.28 -46.85
C GLU A 145 44.99 10.92 -46.38
N ILE A 146 45.08 11.34 -45.12
CA ILE A 146 46.31 11.92 -44.54
C ILE A 146 47.44 10.90 -44.51
N THR A 147 47.16 9.65 -44.11
CA THR A 147 48.14 8.56 -44.13
C THR A 147 48.74 8.37 -45.52
N THR A 148 47.88 8.40 -46.55
CA THR A 148 48.31 8.31 -47.95
C THR A 148 49.21 9.49 -48.34
N ALA A 149 48.86 10.72 -47.96
CA ALA A 149 49.64 11.92 -48.25
C ALA A 149 51.01 11.93 -47.53
N VAL A 150 51.07 11.44 -46.28
CA VAL A 150 52.32 11.30 -45.53
C VAL A 150 53.23 10.28 -46.23
N ASN A 151 52.71 9.12 -46.63
CA ASN A 151 53.49 8.09 -47.34
C ASN A 151 54.01 8.55 -48.71
N ASP A 152 53.19 9.31 -49.46
CA ASP A 152 53.64 9.94 -50.72
C ASP A 152 54.74 10.98 -50.48
N THR A 153 54.63 11.76 -49.39
CA THR A 153 55.66 12.73 -49.02
C THR A 153 56.97 12.06 -48.62
N VAL A 154 56.92 10.98 -47.83
CA VAL A 154 58.10 10.15 -47.49
C VAL A 154 58.79 9.67 -48.77
N SER A 155 58.02 9.13 -49.73
CA SER A 155 58.58 8.63 -51.00
C SER A 155 59.27 9.73 -51.81
N LYS A 156 58.71 10.95 -51.84
CA LYS A 156 59.31 12.11 -52.52
C LYS A 156 60.58 12.61 -51.83
N VAL A 157 60.60 12.59 -50.49
CA VAL A 157 61.76 13.00 -49.69
C VAL A 157 62.90 11.98 -49.82
N ASP A 158 62.59 10.69 -49.87
CA ASP A 158 63.58 9.64 -50.16
C ASP A 158 64.21 9.81 -51.54
N ALA A 159 63.42 10.13 -52.57
CA ALA A 159 63.94 10.45 -53.90
C ALA A 159 64.87 11.69 -53.86
N LEU A 160 64.52 12.72 -53.08
CA LEU A 160 65.38 13.90 -52.89
C LEU A 160 66.69 13.53 -52.15
N ALA A 161 66.64 12.61 -51.20
CA ALA A 161 67.81 12.07 -50.52
C ALA A 161 68.76 11.40 -51.52
N GLU A 162 68.23 10.56 -52.42
CA GLU A 162 68.99 9.90 -53.47
C GLU A 162 69.62 10.90 -54.45
N PHE A 163 68.85 11.89 -54.91
CA PHE A 163 69.38 12.96 -55.77
C PHE A 163 70.50 13.75 -55.08
N SER A 164 70.34 14.08 -53.80
CA SER A 164 71.36 14.80 -53.02
C SER A 164 72.65 13.98 -52.90
N ASN A 165 72.54 12.67 -52.66
CA ASN A 165 73.69 11.75 -52.65
C ASN A 165 74.41 11.71 -53.99
N ARG A 166 73.67 11.65 -55.10
CA ARG A 166 74.23 11.65 -56.47
C ARG A 166 74.97 12.96 -56.76
N ILE A 167 74.40 14.11 -56.40
CA ILE A 167 75.05 15.42 -56.58
C ILE A 167 76.32 15.51 -55.72
N GLY A 168 76.27 15.02 -54.48
CA GLY A 168 77.46 14.93 -53.61
C GLY A 168 78.60 14.12 -54.24
N GLY A 169 78.27 12.98 -54.86
CA GLY A 169 79.23 12.17 -55.62
C GLY A 169 79.86 12.93 -56.79
N ILE A 170 79.02 13.58 -57.62
CA ILE A 170 79.50 14.39 -58.75
C ILE A 170 80.39 15.55 -58.29
N SER A 171 79.99 16.27 -57.23
CA SER A 171 80.78 17.39 -56.67
C SER A 171 82.16 16.91 -56.19
N SER A 172 82.21 15.75 -55.53
CA SER A 172 83.46 15.11 -55.11
C SER A 172 84.39 14.79 -56.29
N ASP A 173 83.83 14.27 -57.39
CA ASP A 173 84.60 13.97 -58.60
C ASP A 173 85.11 15.24 -59.30
N ILE A 174 84.30 16.30 -59.39
CA ILE A 174 84.76 17.60 -59.92
C ILE A 174 85.88 18.17 -59.04
N LYS A 175 85.79 18.04 -57.71
CA LYS A 175 86.85 18.46 -56.78
C LYS A 175 88.15 17.67 -57.01
N LYS A 176 88.07 16.35 -57.29
CA LYS A 176 89.25 15.55 -57.67
C LYS A 176 89.86 16.03 -58.98
N ILE A 177 89.03 16.27 -60.01
CA ILE A 177 89.47 16.81 -61.30
C ILE A 177 90.13 18.19 -61.11
N ALA A 178 89.53 19.09 -60.35
CA ALA A 178 90.09 20.41 -60.06
C ALA A 178 91.46 20.33 -59.36
N ASN A 179 91.63 19.42 -58.39
CA ASN A 179 92.94 19.18 -57.76
C ASN A 179 93.97 18.63 -58.75
N GLN A 180 93.58 17.70 -59.62
CA GLN A 180 94.45 17.15 -60.68
C GLN A 180 94.85 18.23 -61.69
N THR A 181 93.89 19.04 -62.15
CA THR A 181 94.14 20.16 -63.07
C THR A 181 95.04 21.22 -62.44
N ASN A 182 94.87 21.51 -61.14
CA ASN A 182 95.74 22.43 -60.41
C ASN A 182 97.18 21.89 -60.31
N LEU A 183 97.36 20.59 -60.09
CA LEU A 183 98.68 19.94 -60.10
C LEU A 183 99.32 19.92 -61.50
N LEU A 184 98.54 19.62 -62.54
CA LEU A 184 98.99 19.67 -63.93
C LEU A 184 99.42 21.09 -64.33
N ALA A 185 98.61 22.09 -63.97
CA ALA A 185 98.90 23.49 -64.22
C ALA A 185 100.16 23.95 -63.47
N LEU A 186 100.33 23.52 -62.21
CA LEU A 186 101.55 23.78 -61.44
C LEU A 186 102.80 23.20 -62.12
N ASN A 187 102.74 21.94 -62.57
CA ASN A 187 103.82 21.30 -63.30
C ASN A 187 104.13 22.04 -64.61
N ALA A 188 103.10 22.49 -65.33
CA ALA A 188 103.26 23.28 -66.55
C ALA A 188 103.87 24.66 -66.28
N THR A 189 103.50 25.34 -65.19
CA THR A 189 104.13 26.61 -64.76
C THR A 189 105.60 26.41 -64.43
N ILE A 190 105.96 25.31 -63.75
CA ILE A 190 107.36 24.97 -63.43
C ILE A 190 108.16 24.75 -64.71
N GLU A 191 107.64 23.95 -65.65
CA GLU A 191 108.36 23.65 -66.90
C GLU A 191 108.45 24.88 -67.82
N ALA A 192 107.43 25.73 -67.83
CA ALA A 192 107.45 27.01 -68.54
C ALA A 192 108.49 27.98 -67.96
N ALA A 193 108.66 28.02 -66.63
CA ALA A 193 109.74 28.77 -65.99
C ALA A 193 111.13 28.20 -66.34
N ARG A 194 111.22 26.88 -66.50
CA ARG A 194 112.45 26.15 -66.87
C ARG A 194 112.90 26.44 -68.31
N ALA A 195 111.97 26.70 -69.21
CA ALA A 195 112.21 27.07 -70.61
C ALA A 195 112.64 28.55 -70.82
N GLY A 196 112.76 29.35 -69.75
CA GLY A 196 113.26 30.72 -69.81
C GLY A 196 112.38 31.68 -70.63
N GLU A 197 112.99 32.52 -71.48
CA GLU A 197 112.26 33.51 -72.31
C GLU A 197 111.25 32.85 -73.27
N ALA A 198 111.54 31.64 -73.78
CA ALA A 198 110.65 30.93 -74.70
C ALA A 198 109.37 30.40 -74.02
N GLY A 199 109.36 30.24 -72.69
CA GLY A 199 108.24 29.71 -71.91
C GLY A 199 107.28 30.75 -71.33
N LYS A 200 107.57 32.06 -71.45
CA LYS A 200 106.77 33.12 -70.80
C LYS A 200 105.29 33.09 -71.15
N GLY A 201 104.94 32.89 -72.43
CA GLY A 201 103.54 32.80 -72.87
C GLY A 201 102.81 31.59 -72.28
N PHE A 202 103.49 30.44 -72.21
CA PHE A 202 102.96 29.22 -71.57
C PHE A 202 102.83 29.36 -70.05
N ALA A 203 103.74 30.07 -69.39
CA ALA A 203 103.68 30.31 -67.95
C ALA A 203 102.43 31.11 -67.55
N VAL A 204 102.04 32.12 -68.35
CA VAL A 204 100.81 32.91 -68.12
C VAL A 204 99.57 32.03 -68.25
N VAL A 205 99.47 31.22 -69.31
CA VAL A 205 98.33 30.31 -69.50
C VAL A 205 98.26 29.27 -68.39
N ALA A 206 99.39 28.68 -68.00
CA ALA A 206 99.44 27.71 -66.90
C ALA A 206 99.04 28.34 -65.55
N GLY A 207 99.44 29.60 -65.30
CA GLY A 207 99.00 30.37 -64.13
C GLY A 207 97.49 30.64 -64.11
N GLU A 208 96.89 30.93 -65.26
CA GLU A 208 95.44 31.13 -65.40
C GLU A 208 94.67 29.82 -65.18
N VAL A 209 95.14 28.70 -65.76
CA VAL A 209 94.56 27.37 -65.54
C VAL A 209 94.65 26.96 -64.07
N LYS A 210 95.76 27.25 -63.40
CA LYS A 210 95.93 27.01 -61.95
C LYS A 210 94.92 27.80 -61.12
N THR A 211 94.73 29.07 -61.44
CA THR A 211 93.75 29.94 -60.78
C THR A 211 92.33 29.43 -61.00
N LEU A 212 91.97 29.04 -62.22
CA LEU A 212 90.67 28.47 -62.55
C LEU A 212 90.41 27.14 -61.83
N ALA A 213 91.42 26.27 -61.76
CA ALA A 213 91.35 25.01 -61.03
C ALA A 213 91.18 25.21 -59.52
N THR A 214 91.88 26.20 -58.94
CA THR A 214 91.70 26.59 -57.52
C THR A 214 90.27 27.10 -57.29
N ARG A 215 89.78 28.02 -58.13
CA ARG A 215 88.40 28.52 -58.03
C ARG A 215 87.36 27.41 -58.16
N THR A 216 87.58 26.45 -59.05
CA THR A 216 86.70 25.27 -59.21
C THR A 216 86.71 24.39 -57.97
N LYS A 217 87.87 24.19 -57.34
CA LYS A 217 88.01 23.44 -56.08
C LYS A 217 87.27 24.12 -54.92
N ASP A 218 87.34 25.45 -54.85
CA ASP A 218 86.69 26.21 -53.79
C ASP A 218 85.16 26.16 -53.97
N SER A 219 84.67 26.43 -55.19
CA SER A 219 83.22 26.31 -55.50
C SER A 219 82.67 24.90 -55.29
N THR A 220 83.42 23.84 -55.62
CA THR A 220 82.98 22.46 -55.32
C THR A 220 82.99 22.14 -53.83
N SER A 221 83.86 22.79 -53.04
CA SER A 221 83.83 22.65 -51.58
C SER A 221 82.58 23.32 -50.99
N GLU A 222 82.22 24.51 -51.46
CA GLU A 222 80.96 25.17 -51.09
C GLU A 222 79.73 24.32 -51.47
N ILE A 223 79.70 23.75 -52.68
CA ILE A 223 78.63 22.83 -53.10
C ILE A 223 78.54 21.61 -52.18
N THR A 224 79.69 21.06 -51.78
CA THR A 224 79.72 19.89 -50.87
C THR A 224 79.12 20.24 -49.51
N GLU A 225 79.40 21.44 -48.99
CA GLU A 225 78.82 21.93 -47.73
C GLU A 225 77.30 22.11 -47.84
N ILE A 226 76.82 22.71 -48.93
CA ILE A 226 75.38 22.87 -49.20
C ILE A 226 74.69 21.50 -49.30
N ILE A 227 75.29 20.53 -49.99
CA ILE A 227 74.73 19.17 -50.08
C ILE A 227 74.70 18.47 -48.72
N SER A 228 75.72 18.66 -47.88
CA SER A 228 75.73 18.11 -46.52
C SER A 228 74.63 18.73 -45.66
N GLN A 229 74.37 20.02 -45.78
CA GLN A 229 73.25 20.68 -45.10
C GLN A 229 71.91 20.16 -45.62
N LEU A 230 71.74 20.03 -46.94
CA LEU A 230 70.54 19.49 -47.56
C LEU A 230 70.25 18.05 -47.09
N GLN A 231 71.26 17.19 -47.00
CA GLN A 231 71.12 15.82 -46.49
C GLN A 231 70.66 15.80 -45.02
N ASN A 232 71.19 16.69 -44.18
CA ASN A 232 70.74 16.81 -42.79
C ASN A 232 69.28 17.26 -42.70
N GLU A 233 68.87 18.24 -43.51
CA GLU A 233 67.48 18.70 -43.56
C GLU A 233 66.53 17.60 -44.04
N VAL A 234 66.94 16.82 -45.06
CA VAL A 234 66.17 15.65 -45.53
C VAL A 234 65.97 14.62 -44.40
N GLN A 235 67.00 14.33 -43.61
CA GLN A 235 66.89 13.42 -42.46
C GLN A 235 65.95 13.96 -41.39
N ASN A 236 65.98 15.28 -41.12
CA ASN A 236 65.04 15.93 -40.20
C ASN A 236 63.59 15.80 -40.70
N VAL A 237 63.34 16.03 -41.99
CA VAL A 237 62.00 15.88 -42.59
C VAL A 237 61.51 14.43 -42.48
N LEU A 238 62.36 13.43 -42.77
CA LEU A 238 61.98 12.01 -42.64
C LEU A 238 61.60 11.65 -41.20
N ARG A 239 62.36 12.15 -40.21
CA ARG A 239 62.01 11.96 -38.79
C ARG A 239 60.66 12.57 -38.44
N SER A 240 60.40 13.81 -38.85
CA SER A 240 59.10 14.46 -38.62
C SER A 240 57.95 13.76 -39.36
N MET A 241 58.19 13.19 -40.54
CA MET A 241 57.19 12.41 -41.27
C MET A 241 56.86 11.09 -40.56
N LYS A 242 57.87 10.43 -39.96
CA LYS A 242 57.65 9.25 -39.13
C LYS A 242 56.80 9.58 -37.89
N GLU A 243 57.17 10.63 -37.17
CA GLU A 243 56.39 11.13 -36.02
C GLU A 243 54.95 11.48 -36.43
N SER A 244 54.77 12.12 -37.59
CA SER A 244 53.43 12.43 -38.13
C SER A 244 52.62 11.17 -38.48
N SER A 245 53.27 10.15 -39.07
CA SER A 245 52.61 8.87 -39.38
C SER A 245 52.13 8.16 -38.10
N GLU A 246 52.95 8.16 -37.05
CA GLU A 246 52.58 7.59 -35.75
C GLU A 246 51.41 8.36 -35.11
N ALA A 247 51.43 9.69 -35.17
CA ALA A 247 50.35 10.52 -34.64
C ALA A 247 49.02 10.31 -35.39
N VAL A 248 49.07 10.16 -36.73
CA VAL A 248 47.88 9.88 -37.55
C VAL A 248 47.30 8.51 -37.24
N ALA A 249 48.15 7.49 -37.06
CA ALA A 249 47.71 6.15 -36.68
C ALA A 249 47.00 6.15 -35.32
N GLN A 250 47.58 6.82 -34.30
CA GLN A 250 46.94 6.98 -33.00
C GLN A 250 45.62 7.74 -33.08
N GLY A 251 45.56 8.79 -33.92
CA GLY A 251 44.33 9.54 -34.17
C GLY A 251 43.23 8.67 -34.80
N GLN A 252 43.60 7.81 -35.74
CA GLN A 252 42.67 6.87 -36.37
C GLN A 252 42.12 5.86 -35.35
N ASP A 253 42.97 5.28 -34.51
CA ASP A 253 42.54 4.34 -33.46
C ASP A 253 41.57 5.00 -32.47
N ALA A 254 41.86 6.23 -32.04
CA ALA A 254 40.98 6.99 -31.16
C ALA A 254 39.60 7.28 -31.79
N ILE A 255 39.55 7.60 -33.09
CA ILE A 255 38.27 7.82 -33.79
C ILE A 255 37.47 6.52 -33.90
N ILE A 256 38.12 5.38 -34.14
CA ILE A 256 37.47 4.07 -34.16
C ILE A 256 36.85 3.75 -32.79
N GLU A 257 37.55 4.06 -31.70
CA GLU A 257 37.02 3.90 -30.34
C GLU A 257 35.80 4.79 -30.09
N VAL A 258 35.83 6.06 -30.52
CA VAL A 258 34.65 6.94 -30.46
C VAL A 258 33.46 6.35 -31.23
N GLY A 259 33.70 5.78 -32.41
CA GLY A 259 32.65 5.11 -33.19
C GLY A 259 31.97 3.97 -32.42
N LYS A 260 32.74 3.16 -31.70
CA LYS A 260 32.19 2.07 -30.85
C LYS A 260 31.33 2.60 -29.71
N HIS A 261 31.77 3.65 -29.02
CA HIS A 261 30.97 4.26 -27.95
C HIS A 261 29.66 4.86 -28.47
N VAL A 262 29.67 5.44 -29.68
CA VAL A 262 28.43 5.92 -30.32
C VAL A 262 27.48 4.76 -30.64
N GLU A 263 28.00 3.61 -31.08
CA GLU A 263 27.20 2.41 -31.30
C GLU A 263 26.58 1.88 -29.98
N GLU A 264 27.34 1.86 -28.89
CA GLU A 264 26.84 1.51 -27.56
C GLU A 264 25.70 2.44 -27.10
N ILE A 265 25.83 3.74 -27.37
CA ILE A 265 24.77 4.72 -27.09
C ILE A 265 23.50 4.38 -27.88
N HIS A 266 23.62 4.00 -29.14
CA HIS A 266 22.47 3.61 -29.97
C HIS A 266 21.70 2.42 -29.37
N TYR A 267 22.41 1.34 -28.99
CA TYR A 267 21.78 0.19 -28.32
C TYR A 267 21.09 0.58 -27.00
N LYS A 268 21.68 1.50 -26.23
CA LYS A 268 21.07 1.98 -24.98
C LYS A 268 19.81 2.80 -25.22
N ILE A 269 19.74 3.56 -26.30
CA ILE A 269 18.55 4.32 -26.68
C ILE A 269 17.41 3.38 -27.12
N GLU A 270 17.72 2.31 -27.86
CA GLU A 270 16.73 1.27 -28.19
C GLU A 270 16.18 0.56 -26.95
N GLU A 271 17.03 0.32 -25.94
CA GLU A 271 16.62 -0.23 -24.66
C GLU A 271 15.67 0.71 -23.91
N VAL A 272 15.97 2.02 -23.90
CA VAL A 272 15.09 3.05 -23.32
C VAL A 272 13.72 3.09 -24.01
N ASN A 273 13.67 3.03 -25.34
CA ASN A 273 12.41 3.02 -26.07
C ASN A 273 11.56 1.78 -25.74
N ARG A 274 12.17 0.59 -25.71
CA ARG A 274 11.47 -0.64 -25.30
C ARG A 274 10.94 -0.58 -23.87
N ASN A 275 11.72 -0.02 -22.95
CA ASN A 275 11.27 0.16 -21.56
C ASN A 275 10.10 1.13 -21.47
N THR A 276 10.13 2.23 -22.24
CA THR A 276 9.01 3.18 -22.31
C THR A 276 7.73 2.53 -22.84
N GLU A 277 7.81 1.71 -23.89
CA GLU A 277 6.66 0.95 -24.40
C GLU A 277 6.09 -0.01 -23.35
N SER A 278 6.95 -0.73 -22.63
CA SER A 278 6.53 -1.62 -21.54
C SER A 278 5.86 -0.84 -20.39
N ILE A 279 6.36 0.34 -20.06
CA ILE A 279 5.76 1.22 -19.06
C ILE A 279 4.36 1.65 -19.52
N SER A 280 4.20 2.09 -20.77
CA SER A 280 2.90 2.47 -21.33
C SER A 280 1.88 1.33 -21.26
N ALA A 281 2.28 0.08 -21.58
CA ALA A 281 1.40 -1.08 -21.46
C ALA A 281 0.97 -1.33 -20.00
N THR A 282 1.93 -1.27 -19.06
CA THR A 282 1.66 -1.46 -17.63
C THR A 282 0.73 -0.37 -17.08
N LEU A 283 0.89 0.88 -17.54
CA LEU A 283 0.03 1.99 -17.13
C LEU A 283 -1.42 1.82 -17.60
N ALA A 284 -1.63 1.28 -18.80
CA ALA A 284 -2.97 0.97 -19.30
C ALA A 284 -3.66 -0.09 -18.42
N GLU A 285 -2.94 -1.16 -18.06
CA GLU A 285 -3.46 -2.18 -17.12
C GLU A 285 -3.75 -1.58 -15.74
N GLN A 286 -2.91 -0.67 -15.25
CA GLN A 286 -3.12 0.01 -13.97
C GLN A 286 -4.33 0.94 -14.00
N GLU A 287 -4.59 1.63 -15.10
CA GLU A 287 -5.79 2.45 -15.29
C GLU A 287 -7.05 1.59 -15.24
N ASP A 288 -7.07 0.47 -15.98
CA ASP A 288 -8.19 -0.47 -15.99
C ASP A 288 -8.46 -1.06 -14.59
N ALA A 289 -7.41 -1.48 -13.88
CA ALA A 289 -7.53 -1.99 -12.51
C ALA A 289 -8.05 -0.91 -11.54
N SER A 290 -7.60 0.33 -11.69
CA SER A 290 -8.08 1.46 -10.86
C SER A 290 -9.57 1.74 -11.11
N GLN A 291 -10.00 1.71 -12.37
CA GLN A 291 -11.42 1.85 -12.72
C GLN A 291 -12.27 0.70 -12.16
N GLU A 292 -11.74 -0.53 -12.16
CA GLU A 292 -12.42 -1.68 -11.56
C GLU A 292 -12.58 -1.52 -10.04
N ILE A 293 -11.56 -1.01 -9.34
CA ILE A 293 -11.65 -0.67 -7.92
C ILE A 293 -12.77 0.34 -7.68
N VAL A 294 -12.81 1.44 -8.43
CA VAL A 294 -13.85 2.48 -8.29
C VAL A 294 -15.25 1.91 -8.52
N ARG A 295 -15.43 1.04 -9.53
CA ARG A 295 -16.69 0.32 -9.77
C ARG A 295 -17.05 -0.60 -8.60
N GLY A 296 -16.08 -1.34 -8.07
CA GLY A 296 -16.24 -2.21 -6.91
C GLY A 296 -16.71 -1.44 -5.68
N ILE A 297 -16.12 -0.27 -5.42
CA ILE A 297 -16.52 0.63 -4.33
C ILE A 297 -17.94 1.13 -4.50
N THR A 298 -18.34 1.51 -5.73
CA THR A 298 -19.73 1.92 -6.01
C THR A 298 -20.71 0.79 -5.69
N GLN A 299 -20.36 -0.47 -5.98
CA GLN A 299 -21.18 -1.62 -5.61
C GLN A 299 -21.22 -1.86 -4.10
N ILE A 300 -20.10 -1.69 -3.40
CA ILE A 300 -20.04 -1.79 -1.94
C ILE A 300 -20.96 -0.74 -1.31
N ALA A 301 -20.84 0.53 -1.70
CA ALA A 301 -21.70 1.60 -1.21
C ALA A 301 -23.20 1.30 -1.44
N SER A 302 -23.56 0.80 -2.63
CA SER A 302 -24.94 0.39 -2.94
C SER A 302 -25.44 -0.77 -2.04
N ARG A 303 -24.59 -1.79 -1.82
CA ARG A 303 -24.92 -2.93 -0.95
C ARG A 303 -25.00 -2.53 0.52
N SER A 304 -24.13 -1.64 0.99
CA SER A 304 -24.16 -1.08 2.33
C SER A 304 -25.46 -0.31 2.56
N GLY A 305 -25.87 0.54 1.61
CA GLY A 305 -27.15 1.26 1.67
C GLY A 305 -28.36 0.33 1.81
N LYS A 306 -28.42 -0.75 1.00
CA LYS A 306 -29.49 -1.77 1.11
C LYS A 306 -29.43 -2.52 2.45
N SER A 307 -28.23 -2.77 2.97
CA SER A 307 -28.06 -3.46 4.26
C SER A 307 -28.54 -2.58 5.41
N VAL A 308 -28.26 -1.27 5.38
CA VAL A 308 -28.80 -0.30 6.34
C VAL A 308 -30.33 -0.31 6.32
N GLU A 309 -30.96 -0.28 5.14
CA GLU A 309 -32.41 -0.35 4.99
C GLU A 309 -32.99 -1.65 5.60
N GLY A 310 -32.39 -2.80 5.28
CA GLY A 310 -32.82 -4.10 5.81
C GLY A 310 -32.67 -4.21 7.32
N ILE A 311 -31.57 -3.70 7.89
CA ILE A 311 -31.37 -3.67 9.33
C ILE A 311 -32.36 -2.73 10.01
N ASP A 312 -32.69 -1.58 9.41
CA ASP A 312 -33.70 -0.68 9.97
C ASP A 312 -35.09 -1.33 10.01
N GLN A 313 -35.48 -2.05 8.95
CA GLN A 313 -36.71 -2.86 8.92
C GLN A 313 -36.72 -3.95 10.01
N MET A 314 -35.58 -4.60 10.24
CA MET A 314 -35.42 -5.60 11.31
C MET A 314 -35.58 -4.96 12.70
N VAL A 315 -34.93 -3.84 12.97
CA VAL A 315 -35.07 -3.09 14.23
C VAL A 315 -36.53 -2.67 14.46
N ASN A 316 -37.19 -2.14 13.43
CA ASN A 316 -38.61 -1.76 13.51
C ASN A 316 -39.53 -2.96 13.80
N SER A 317 -39.22 -4.13 13.24
CA SER A 317 -39.95 -5.36 13.50
C SER A 317 -39.72 -5.88 14.92
N MET A 318 -38.48 -5.84 15.40
CA MET A 318 -38.14 -6.23 16.77
C MET A 318 -38.81 -5.32 17.80
N ASN A 319 -38.86 -4.00 17.56
CA ASN A 319 -39.58 -3.07 18.44
C ASN A 319 -41.09 -3.36 18.52
N LYS A 320 -41.71 -3.85 17.43
CA LYS A 320 -43.12 -4.29 17.45
C LYS A 320 -43.29 -5.57 18.26
N VAL A 321 -42.41 -6.56 18.06
CA VAL A 321 -42.41 -7.82 18.83
C VAL A 321 -42.25 -7.54 20.32
N GLU A 322 -41.33 -6.65 20.68
CA GLU A 322 -41.06 -6.27 22.06
C GLU A 322 -42.23 -5.55 22.73
N THR A 323 -42.96 -4.71 22.00
CA THR A 323 -44.23 -4.12 22.50
C THR A 323 -45.24 -5.22 22.87
N LEU A 324 -45.37 -6.26 22.04
CA LEU A 324 -46.28 -7.38 22.30
C LEU A 324 -45.82 -8.23 23.49
N ILE A 325 -44.52 -8.55 23.55
CA ILE A 325 -43.91 -9.29 24.66
C ILE A 325 -44.08 -8.52 25.97
N SER A 326 -43.78 -7.22 25.98
CA SER A 326 -43.92 -6.37 27.18
C SER A 326 -45.35 -6.36 27.71
N ALA A 327 -46.35 -6.31 26.82
CA ALA A 327 -47.75 -6.41 27.20
C ALA A 327 -48.10 -7.78 27.82
N GLN A 328 -47.51 -8.87 27.32
CA GLN A 328 -47.71 -10.21 27.89
C GLN A 328 -46.99 -10.40 29.22
N ILE A 329 -45.74 -9.94 29.34
CA ILE A 329 -44.98 -9.93 30.59
C ILE A 329 -45.78 -9.17 31.65
N SER A 330 -46.34 -8.01 31.34
CA SER A 330 -47.13 -7.24 32.30
C SER A 330 -48.37 -7.98 32.79
N LYS A 331 -49.01 -8.80 31.95
CA LYS A 331 -50.18 -9.61 32.34
C LYS A 331 -49.77 -10.79 33.23
N LEU A 332 -48.72 -11.51 32.84
CA LEU A 332 -48.23 -12.68 33.59
C LEU A 332 -47.57 -12.27 34.91
N ALA A 333 -46.92 -11.11 34.97
CA ALA A 333 -46.32 -10.56 36.19
C ALA A 333 -47.36 -10.18 37.27
N ALA A 334 -48.62 -9.95 36.86
CA ALA A 334 -49.73 -9.70 37.78
C ALA A 334 -50.23 -10.98 38.47
N LEU A 335 -49.84 -12.16 37.99
CA LEU A 335 -50.16 -13.45 38.62
C LEU A 335 -49.19 -13.72 39.77
N GLU A 336 -49.67 -14.37 40.83
CA GLU A 336 -48.81 -14.83 41.93
C GLU A 336 -48.21 -16.19 41.57
N VAL A 337 -47.04 -16.12 40.91
CA VAL A 337 -46.24 -17.27 40.50
C VAL A 337 -44.93 -17.27 41.28
N SER A 338 -44.47 -18.46 41.66
CA SER A 338 -43.20 -18.66 42.37
C SER A 338 -42.04 -18.19 41.51
N ASP A 339 -41.07 -17.53 42.13
CA ASP A 339 -39.79 -17.14 41.53
C ASP A 339 -39.90 -16.17 40.32
N LYS A 340 -41.08 -15.54 40.12
CA LYS A 340 -41.35 -14.59 39.03
C LYS A 340 -40.33 -13.46 38.93
N VAL A 341 -39.76 -13.04 40.06
CA VAL A 341 -38.77 -11.94 40.11
C VAL A 341 -37.47 -12.31 39.40
N ILE A 342 -37.02 -13.57 39.49
CA ILE A 342 -35.81 -14.05 38.82
C ILE A 342 -36.00 -13.99 37.30
N LYS A 343 -37.14 -14.47 36.79
CA LYS A 343 -37.52 -14.40 35.38
C LYS A 343 -37.62 -12.97 34.87
N LEU A 344 -38.36 -12.11 35.58
CA LEU A 344 -38.54 -10.71 35.17
C LEU A 344 -37.19 -9.94 35.18
N ALA A 345 -36.31 -10.24 36.13
CA ALA A 345 -34.98 -9.64 36.18
C ALA A 345 -34.10 -9.98 34.97
N GLN A 346 -34.19 -11.21 34.44
CA GLN A 346 -33.45 -11.60 33.22
C GLN A 346 -33.88 -10.73 32.02
N SER A 347 -35.19 -10.55 31.80
CA SER A 347 -35.70 -9.69 30.73
C SER A 347 -35.30 -8.22 30.95
N ASP A 348 -35.42 -7.69 32.16
CA ASP A 348 -35.05 -6.30 32.48
C ASP A 348 -33.56 -6.04 32.17
N HIS A 349 -32.68 -7.01 32.43
CA HIS A 349 -31.24 -6.90 32.15
C HIS A 349 -30.94 -6.78 30.66
N VAL A 350 -31.55 -7.62 29.82
CA VAL A 350 -31.28 -7.59 28.37
C VAL A 350 -31.91 -6.35 27.74
N LEU A 351 -33.09 -5.91 28.20
CA LEU A 351 -33.69 -4.64 27.80
C LEU A 351 -32.78 -3.45 28.15
N TRP A 352 -32.19 -3.44 29.35
CA TRP A 352 -31.24 -2.41 29.73
C TRP A 352 -30.01 -2.39 28.82
N LYS A 353 -29.45 -3.57 28.51
CA LYS A 353 -28.34 -3.73 27.55
C LYS A 353 -28.70 -3.23 26.15
N LYS A 354 -29.92 -3.49 25.69
CA LYS A 354 -30.45 -3.01 24.41
C LYS A 354 -30.43 -1.48 24.33
N ARG A 355 -30.77 -0.77 25.41
CA ARG A 355 -30.73 0.70 25.45
C ARG A 355 -29.31 1.23 25.18
N LEU A 356 -28.27 0.59 25.74
CA LEU A 356 -26.88 0.94 25.47
C LEU A 356 -26.52 0.70 23.99
N ALA A 357 -26.96 -0.40 23.40
CA ALA A 357 -26.73 -0.68 21.98
C ALA A 357 -27.44 0.33 21.06
N ASN A 358 -28.68 0.70 21.38
CA ASN A 358 -29.43 1.74 20.67
C ASN A 358 -28.74 3.11 20.76
N MET A 359 -28.13 3.43 21.91
CA MET A 359 -27.35 4.66 22.08
C MET A 359 -26.17 4.72 21.12
N ILE A 360 -25.37 3.65 21.03
CA ILE A 360 -24.24 3.59 20.07
C ILE A 360 -24.73 3.68 18.63
N ALA A 361 -25.89 3.10 18.32
CA ALA A 361 -26.52 3.21 17.00
C ALA A 361 -27.20 4.58 16.76
N GLY A 362 -27.13 5.53 17.69
CA GLY A 362 -27.74 6.86 17.58
C GLY A 362 -29.27 6.86 17.62
N LYS A 363 -29.89 5.77 18.08
CA LYS A 363 -31.35 5.59 18.14
C LYS A 363 -31.97 5.98 19.49
N GLU A 364 -31.17 6.11 20.54
CA GLU A 364 -31.62 6.49 21.88
C GLU A 364 -30.62 7.42 22.56
N GLY A 365 -31.10 8.51 23.17
CA GLY A 365 -30.26 9.36 24.01
C GLY A 365 -30.37 8.92 25.47
N LEU A 366 -29.25 8.56 26.09
CA LEU A 366 -29.21 8.15 27.50
C LEU A 366 -28.47 9.18 28.35
N ASN A 367 -29.01 9.44 29.54
CA ASN A 367 -28.35 10.25 30.55
C ASN A 367 -27.85 9.34 31.68
N HIS A 368 -26.54 9.37 31.95
CA HIS A 368 -25.90 8.54 32.95
C HIS A 368 -26.47 8.75 34.37
N SER A 369 -27.02 9.94 34.66
CA SER A 369 -27.62 10.27 35.96
C SER A 369 -29.05 9.73 36.17
N GLU A 370 -29.69 9.28 35.09
CA GLU A 370 -31.07 8.76 35.09
C GLU A 370 -31.10 7.23 35.02
N LEU A 371 -29.94 6.58 34.87
CA LEU A 371 -29.84 5.12 34.86
C LEU A 371 -29.89 4.57 36.28
N ALA A 372 -30.72 3.54 36.49
CA ALA A 372 -30.73 2.79 37.72
C ALA A 372 -29.36 2.13 37.98
N ASP A 373 -28.94 2.14 39.24
CA ASP A 373 -27.81 1.35 39.71
C ASP A 373 -28.24 -0.08 40.09
N HIS A 374 -27.26 -0.90 40.49
CA HIS A 374 -27.47 -2.30 40.87
C HIS A 374 -28.30 -2.50 42.14
N HIS A 375 -28.68 -1.44 42.86
CA HIS A 375 -29.56 -1.49 44.04
C HIS A 375 -30.99 -1.01 43.74
N THR A 376 -31.15 -0.11 42.79
CA THR A 376 -32.43 0.52 42.44
C THR A 376 -33.19 -0.20 41.32
N CYS A 377 -32.53 -1.08 40.57
CA CYS A 377 -33.15 -1.97 39.59
C CYS A 377 -34.02 -3.07 40.26
N ARG A 378 -34.86 -3.78 39.49
CA ARG A 378 -35.73 -4.85 40.01
C ARG A 378 -34.92 -5.93 40.72
N LEU A 379 -33.84 -6.39 40.10
CA LEU A 379 -32.97 -7.42 40.66
C LEU A 379 -32.30 -6.95 41.95
N GLY A 380 -31.79 -5.72 41.97
CA GLY A 380 -31.15 -5.10 43.14
C GLY A 380 -32.09 -5.00 44.33
N LYS A 381 -33.29 -4.46 44.12
CA LYS A 381 -34.32 -4.36 45.15
C LYS A 381 -34.67 -5.72 45.73
N TRP A 382 -34.82 -6.74 44.88
CA TRP A 382 -35.08 -8.10 45.33
C TRP A 382 -33.90 -8.71 46.09
N TYR A 383 -32.69 -8.55 45.57
CA TYR A 383 -31.46 -9.04 46.18
C TYR A 383 -31.29 -8.52 47.61
N ASP A 384 -31.55 -7.23 47.82
CA ASP A 384 -31.42 -6.59 49.12
C ASP A 384 -32.54 -6.99 50.09
N GLN A 385 -33.77 -7.14 49.60
CA GLN A 385 -34.98 -7.35 50.42
C GLN A 385 -35.32 -8.82 50.67
N VAL A 386 -34.82 -9.78 49.89
CA VAL A 386 -35.19 -11.20 50.02
C VAL A 386 -34.81 -11.75 51.40
N THR A 387 -35.78 -12.33 52.12
CA THR A 387 -35.60 -12.89 53.47
C THR A 387 -35.58 -14.42 53.50
N GLU A 388 -35.97 -15.05 52.39
CA GLU A 388 -36.05 -16.50 52.26
C GLU A 388 -34.67 -17.16 52.38
N GLN A 389 -34.54 -18.10 53.32
CA GLN A 389 -33.29 -18.80 53.60
C GLN A 389 -32.80 -19.64 52.41
N LYS A 390 -33.71 -20.10 51.53
CA LYS A 390 -33.35 -20.84 50.31
C LYS A 390 -32.43 -20.02 49.40
N TYR A 391 -32.66 -18.71 49.30
CA TYR A 391 -31.82 -17.81 48.50
C TYR A 391 -30.59 -17.34 49.28
N ARG A 392 -30.75 -16.92 50.55
CA ARG A 392 -29.62 -16.38 51.35
C ARG A 392 -28.47 -17.37 51.55
N LYS A 393 -28.76 -18.67 51.61
CA LYS A 393 -27.76 -19.73 51.77
C LYS A 393 -27.20 -20.26 50.43
N ASN A 394 -27.77 -19.86 49.30
CA ASN A 394 -27.34 -20.34 47.99
C ASN A 394 -26.02 -19.63 47.58
N PRO A 395 -24.93 -20.36 47.29
CA PRO A 395 -23.65 -19.77 46.88
C PRO A 395 -23.72 -18.95 45.59
N VAL A 396 -24.60 -19.33 44.65
CA VAL A 396 -24.81 -18.62 43.38
C VAL A 396 -25.45 -17.27 43.64
N PHE A 397 -26.44 -17.23 44.53
CA PHE A 397 -27.09 -15.98 44.94
C PHE A 397 -26.07 -15.00 45.52
N GLN A 398 -25.19 -15.45 46.43
CA GLN A 398 -24.17 -14.60 47.03
C GLN A 398 -23.15 -14.05 46.01
N LYS A 399 -22.81 -14.83 44.98
CA LYS A 399 -21.88 -14.43 43.92
C LYS A 399 -22.48 -13.44 42.91
N LEU A 400 -23.80 -13.49 42.71
CA LEU A 400 -24.53 -12.65 41.74
C LEU A 400 -24.25 -11.15 41.87
N LYS A 401 -24.02 -10.66 43.10
CA LYS A 401 -23.79 -9.23 43.36
C LYS A 401 -22.62 -8.66 42.55
N GLY A 402 -21.52 -9.39 42.40
CA GLY A 402 -20.31 -8.90 41.73
C GLY A 402 -20.55 -8.60 40.25
N PRO A 403 -20.90 -9.61 39.44
CA PRO A 403 -21.22 -9.40 38.02
C PRO A 403 -22.38 -8.42 37.81
N HIS A 404 -23.40 -8.45 38.66
CA HIS A 404 -24.52 -7.50 38.58
C HIS A 404 -24.07 -6.05 38.76
N GLN A 405 -23.19 -5.77 39.73
CA GLN A 405 -22.61 -4.44 39.90
C GLN A 405 -21.80 -4.01 38.67
N LEU A 406 -20.98 -4.90 38.11
CA LEU A 406 -20.17 -4.62 36.92
C LEU A 406 -21.01 -4.23 35.70
N VAL A 407 -22.16 -4.88 35.48
CA VAL A 407 -23.11 -4.51 34.41
C VAL A 407 -23.49 -3.04 34.51
N HIS A 408 -23.91 -2.59 35.69
CA HIS A 408 -24.34 -1.21 35.89
C HIS A 408 -23.17 -0.21 35.86
N ASP A 409 -22.06 -0.52 36.53
CA ASP A 409 -20.89 0.36 36.61
C ASP A 409 -20.33 0.63 35.21
N HIS A 410 -20.14 -0.42 34.40
CA HIS A 410 -19.64 -0.31 33.03
C HIS A 410 -20.65 0.35 32.09
N GLY A 411 -21.95 0.08 32.20
CA GLY A 411 -22.93 0.72 31.31
C GLY A 411 -23.15 2.20 31.62
N ILE A 412 -23.13 2.60 32.90
CA ILE A 412 -23.16 4.02 33.28
C ILE A 412 -21.91 4.72 32.74
N GLN A 413 -20.74 4.08 32.85
CA GLN A 413 -19.50 4.62 32.29
C GLN A 413 -19.53 4.72 30.77
N ALA A 414 -20.11 3.73 30.08
CA ALA A 414 -20.28 3.78 28.63
C ALA A 414 -21.14 4.99 28.20
N VAL A 415 -22.24 5.27 28.89
CA VAL A 415 -23.09 6.44 28.62
C VAL A 415 -22.34 7.75 28.86
N ARG A 416 -21.50 7.83 29.90
CA ARG A 416 -20.65 9.01 30.12
C ARG A 416 -19.69 9.25 28.97
N LEU A 417 -18.91 8.23 28.60
CA LEU A 417 -17.93 8.32 27.51
C LEU A 417 -18.60 8.70 26.18
N TYR A 418 -19.75 8.11 25.88
CA TYR A 418 -20.51 8.45 24.67
C TYR A 418 -20.96 9.92 24.67
N ASN A 419 -21.50 10.41 25.79
CA ASN A 419 -21.94 11.80 25.91
C ASN A 419 -20.78 12.80 25.89
N ASP A 420 -19.59 12.38 26.32
CA ASP A 420 -18.34 13.16 26.23
C ASP A 420 -17.70 13.11 24.83
N GLY A 421 -18.25 12.31 23.90
CA GLY A 421 -17.78 12.17 22.52
C GLY A 421 -16.73 11.08 22.29
N ASP A 422 -16.36 10.30 23.31
CA ASP A 422 -15.45 9.16 23.21
C ASP A 422 -16.22 7.88 22.85
N LEU A 423 -16.49 7.71 21.56
CA LEU A 423 -17.24 6.57 21.03
C LEU A 423 -16.48 5.24 21.22
N ASP A 424 -15.16 5.22 21.03
CA ASP A 424 -14.35 4.01 21.16
C ASP A 424 -14.27 3.54 22.61
N GLY A 425 -14.10 4.48 23.55
CA GLY A 425 -14.20 4.22 24.98
C GLY A 425 -15.57 3.65 25.37
N ALA A 426 -16.65 4.26 24.88
CA ALA A 426 -18.01 3.79 25.15
C ALA A 426 -18.25 2.36 24.62
N ILE A 427 -17.79 2.04 23.41
CA ILE A 427 -17.89 0.69 22.82
C ILE A 427 -17.12 -0.33 23.66
N ASN A 428 -15.93 0.01 24.16
CA ASN A 428 -15.14 -0.89 24.99
C ASN A 428 -15.79 -1.15 26.35
N GLU A 429 -16.43 -0.16 26.97
CA GLU A 429 -17.20 -0.37 28.21
C GLU A 429 -18.43 -1.24 27.98
N ILE A 430 -19.13 -1.10 26.84
CA ILE A 430 -20.27 -1.97 26.48
C ILE A 430 -19.85 -3.44 26.31
N LYS A 431 -18.64 -3.72 25.82
CA LYS A 431 -18.12 -5.10 25.77
C LYS A 431 -17.99 -5.71 27.18
N LYS A 432 -17.56 -4.94 28.16
CA LYS A 432 -17.47 -5.38 29.56
C LYS A 432 -18.86 -5.60 30.17
N VAL A 433 -19.84 -4.77 29.79
CA VAL A 433 -21.25 -4.99 30.14
C VAL A 433 -21.74 -6.34 29.60
N GLU A 434 -21.40 -6.69 28.36
CA GLU A 434 -21.79 -7.96 27.74
C GLU A 434 -21.24 -9.16 28.53
N GLU A 435 -19.94 -9.15 28.84
CA GLU A 435 -19.28 -10.20 29.63
C GLU A 435 -19.93 -10.36 31.01
N ALA A 436 -20.11 -9.26 31.75
CA ALA A 436 -20.73 -9.30 33.07
C ALA A 436 -22.21 -9.69 33.03
N SER A 437 -22.94 -9.29 31.97
CA SER A 437 -24.36 -9.63 31.79
C SER A 437 -24.54 -11.12 31.54
N GLN A 438 -23.64 -11.74 30.77
CA GLN A 438 -23.67 -13.19 30.55
C GLN A 438 -23.53 -13.97 31.86
N ASP A 439 -22.63 -13.52 32.75
CA ASP A 439 -22.47 -14.09 34.09
C ASP A 439 -23.74 -13.94 34.92
N VAL A 440 -24.37 -12.75 34.92
CA VAL A 440 -25.65 -12.49 35.61
C VAL A 440 -26.75 -13.42 35.12
N LEU A 441 -26.96 -13.52 33.81
CA LEU A 441 -28.02 -14.35 33.22
C LEU A 441 -27.80 -15.84 33.52
N SER A 442 -26.55 -16.31 33.43
CA SER A 442 -26.17 -17.68 33.78
C SER A 442 -26.47 -18.01 35.24
N MET A 443 -26.09 -17.12 36.16
CA MET A 443 -26.36 -17.27 37.59
C MET A 443 -27.86 -17.22 37.92
N LEU A 444 -28.64 -16.35 37.26
CA LEU A 444 -30.09 -16.32 37.43
C LEU A 444 -30.76 -17.60 36.92
N ALA A 445 -30.30 -18.16 35.80
CA ALA A 445 -30.80 -19.44 35.29
C ALA A 445 -30.44 -20.63 36.19
N GLU A 446 -29.27 -20.59 36.85
CA GLU A 446 -28.88 -21.61 37.84
C GLU A 446 -29.72 -21.50 39.12
N LEU A 447 -30.02 -20.27 39.58
CA LEU A 447 -30.88 -20.03 40.73
C LEU A 447 -32.31 -20.51 40.53
N GLU A 448 -32.84 -20.39 39.31
CA GLU A 448 -34.15 -20.90 38.93
C GLU A 448 -34.22 -22.43 39.01
N LYS A 449 -33.21 -23.14 38.49
CA LYS A 449 -33.15 -24.61 38.56
C LYS A 449 -33.02 -25.15 39.98
N ALA A 450 -32.50 -24.33 40.90
CA ALA A 450 -32.34 -24.68 42.31
C ALA A 450 -33.58 -24.29 43.16
N SER A 451 -34.55 -23.58 42.59
CA SER A 451 -35.80 -23.19 43.25
C SER A 451 -36.99 -24.09 42.92
N ASP A 452 -36.88 -24.89 41.86
CA ASP A 452 -37.67 -26.10 41.56
C ASP A 452 -37.25 -27.29 42.44
#